data_AF-A0A1V9D654-F1
#
_entry.id   AF-A0A1V9D654-F1
#
_cell.length_a   1.000
_cell.length_b   1.000
_cell.length_c   1.000
_cell.angle_alpha   90.00
_cell.angle_beta   90.00
_cell.angle_gamma   90.00
#
_symmetry.space_group_name_H-M   'P 1'
#
loop_
_entity.id
_entity.type
_entity.pdbx_description
1 polymer ?
#
loop_
_entity_poly.entity_id
_entity_poly.type
_entity_poly.pdbx_seq_one_letter_code
_entity_poly.pdbx_strand_id
1 'polypeptide(L)'
;VIWATDAAGTKVSVGEAVADDKGRWSITTSALGADGVYDLSATAVNAAGVSSAETGPFRIVLDTTNPEAAIAMLTDAQGDVTGTIEEGAITDDRSPLLSGTAEPGATVTVYLDGAAAGSVTADATSGSWSLALGPLADGEHSWQVKVTDAAGNETRGESASFTVDSSSVALT
;
A
#
# COMPACT_ATOMS: atom_id res chain seq x y z
N VAL A 1 -13.28 -26.28 -16.94
CA VAL A 1 -11.95 -25.67 -17.22
C VAL A 1 -12.09 -24.16 -17.16
N ILE A 2 -11.11 -23.48 -16.56
CA ILE A 2 -11.01 -22.02 -16.50
C ILE A 2 -9.88 -21.56 -17.41
N TRP A 3 -10.10 -20.46 -18.11
CA TRP A 3 -9.09 -19.79 -18.91
C TRP A 3 -8.92 -18.34 -18.47
N ALA A 4 -7.72 -17.82 -18.72
CA ALA A 4 -7.43 -16.40 -18.65
C ALA A 4 -7.04 -15.92 -20.05
N THR A 5 -7.60 -14.79 -20.46
CA THR A 5 -7.23 -14.11 -21.71
C THR A 5 -6.58 -12.79 -21.37
N ASP A 6 -5.33 -12.58 -21.78
CA ASP A 6 -4.61 -11.31 -21.57
C ASP A 6 -5.13 -10.19 -22.49
N ALA A 7 -4.65 -8.97 -22.29
CA ALA A 7 -5.01 -7.81 -23.11
C ALA A 7 -4.60 -7.93 -24.60
N ALA A 8 -3.65 -8.83 -24.93
CA ALA A 8 -3.26 -9.12 -26.30
C ALA A 8 -4.15 -10.21 -26.96
N GLY A 9 -5.06 -10.82 -26.19
CA GLY A 9 -5.94 -11.90 -26.64
C GLY A 9 -5.33 -13.30 -26.48
N THR A 10 -4.18 -13.43 -25.82
CA THR A 10 -3.57 -14.73 -25.52
C THR A 10 -4.42 -15.45 -24.48
N LYS A 11 -5.02 -16.57 -24.88
CA LYS A 11 -5.86 -17.38 -24.00
C LYS A 11 -5.13 -18.63 -23.53
N VAL A 12 -5.01 -18.78 -22.22
CA VAL A 12 -4.33 -19.91 -21.57
C VAL A 12 -5.27 -20.60 -20.58
N SER A 13 -5.18 -21.93 -20.47
CA SER A 13 -5.89 -22.65 -19.40
C SER A 13 -5.16 -22.41 -18.09
N VAL A 14 -5.92 -22.01 -17.07
CA VAL A 14 -5.35 -21.63 -15.76
C VAL A 14 -5.86 -22.50 -14.62
N GLY A 15 -6.69 -23.49 -14.92
CA GLY A 15 -7.15 -24.45 -13.94
C GLY A 15 -8.33 -25.28 -14.39
N GLU A 16 -8.55 -26.38 -13.69
CA GLU A 16 -9.69 -27.25 -13.85
C GLU A 16 -10.13 -27.78 -12.49
N ALA A 17 -11.45 -27.94 -12.32
CA ALA A 17 -12.03 -28.60 -11.16
C ALA A 17 -13.25 -29.41 -11.60
N VAL A 18 -13.51 -30.48 -10.84
CA VAL A 18 -14.73 -31.27 -10.94
C VAL A 18 -15.75 -30.66 -9.97
N ALA A 19 -16.96 -30.39 -10.46
CA ALA A 19 -18.04 -29.92 -9.62
C ALA A 19 -18.60 -31.03 -8.73
N ASP A 20 -19.03 -30.68 -7.51
CA ASP A 20 -19.68 -31.61 -6.59
C ASP A 20 -21.13 -31.95 -7.02
N ASP A 21 -21.80 -32.79 -6.22
CA ASP A 21 -23.17 -33.23 -6.44
C ASP A 21 -24.21 -32.09 -6.46
N LYS A 22 -23.82 -30.90 -6.00
CA LYS A 22 -24.62 -29.66 -6.00
C LYS A 22 -24.09 -28.63 -7.00
N GLY A 23 -23.14 -29.01 -7.86
CA GLY A 23 -22.58 -28.15 -8.90
C GLY A 23 -21.57 -27.11 -8.42
N ARG A 24 -21.11 -27.18 -7.16
CA ARG A 24 -20.08 -26.26 -6.66
C ARG A 24 -18.69 -26.75 -7.04
N TRP A 25 -17.81 -25.83 -7.35
CA TRP A 25 -16.41 -26.08 -7.64
C TRP A 25 -15.59 -24.89 -7.15
N SER A 26 -14.30 -25.12 -6.94
CA SER A 26 -13.33 -24.07 -6.64
C SER A 26 -12.01 -24.42 -7.33
N ILE A 27 -11.29 -23.39 -7.79
CA ILE A 27 -9.92 -23.53 -8.26
C ILE A 27 -9.05 -22.46 -7.61
N THR A 28 -7.76 -22.77 -7.51
CA THR A 28 -6.71 -21.75 -7.48
C THR A 28 -6.11 -21.71 -8.88
N THR A 29 -6.03 -20.54 -9.50
CA THR A 29 -5.45 -20.44 -10.83
C THR A 29 -3.96 -20.75 -10.78
N SER A 30 -3.39 -21.31 -11.85
CA SER A 30 -1.95 -21.19 -12.10
C SER A 30 -1.56 -19.72 -12.23
N ALA A 31 -0.25 -19.42 -12.14
CA ALA A 31 0.24 -18.06 -12.38
C ALA A 31 -0.25 -17.53 -13.74
N LEU A 32 -0.83 -16.32 -13.74
CA LEU A 32 -1.44 -15.73 -14.94
C LEU A 32 -0.39 -15.05 -15.85
N GLY A 33 0.81 -14.81 -15.33
CA GLY A 33 1.91 -14.19 -16.07
C GLY A 33 2.30 -12.84 -15.47
N ALA A 34 2.58 -11.87 -16.34
CA ALA A 34 2.91 -10.51 -15.95
C ALA A 34 1.67 -9.74 -15.48
N ASP A 35 1.90 -8.66 -14.72
CA ASP A 35 0.83 -7.75 -14.31
C ASP A 35 0.07 -7.18 -15.53
N GLY A 36 -1.23 -6.97 -15.37
CA GLY A 36 -2.10 -6.50 -16.44
C GLY A 36 -3.55 -6.93 -16.29
N VAL A 37 -4.34 -6.62 -17.33
CA VAL A 37 -5.76 -6.96 -17.38
C VAL A 37 -5.94 -8.37 -17.93
N TYR A 38 -6.74 -9.17 -17.24
CA TYR A 38 -7.13 -10.50 -17.68
C TYR A 38 -8.65 -10.65 -17.67
N ASP A 39 -9.19 -11.26 -18.72
CA ASP A 39 -10.58 -11.70 -18.77
C ASP A 39 -10.63 -13.22 -18.49
N LEU A 40 -11.19 -13.59 -17.34
CA LEU A 40 -11.39 -14.99 -16.95
C LEU A 40 -12.68 -15.54 -17.55
N SER A 41 -12.65 -16.79 -18.00
CA SER A 41 -13.82 -17.48 -18.54
C SER A 41 -13.81 -18.97 -18.23
N ALA A 42 -14.96 -19.64 -18.40
CA ALA A 42 -15.12 -21.04 -18.04
C ALA A 42 -15.96 -21.82 -19.06
N THR A 43 -15.67 -23.13 -19.19
CA THR A 43 -16.62 -24.13 -19.70
C THR A 43 -16.73 -25.31 -18.74
N ALA A 44 -17.83 -26.04 -18.88
CA ALA A 44 -18.02 -27.34 -18.26
C ALA A 44 -18.06 -28.44 -19.33
N VAL A 45 -17.67 -29.65 -18.95
CA VAL A 45 -17.81 -30.87 -19.76
C VAL A 45 -18.62 -31.87 -18.94
N ASN A 46 -19.65 -32.46 -19.54
CA ASN A 46 -20.45 -33.50 -18.87
C ASN A 46 -19.81 -34.89 -18.97
N ALA A 47 -20.37 -35.88 -18.28
CA ALA A 47 -19.84 -37.26 -18.29
C ALA A 47 -19.83 -37.94 -19.68
N ALA A 48 -20.61 -37.42 -20.64
CA ALA A 48 -20.61 -37.90 -22.03
C ALA A 48 -19.57 -37.18 -22.91
N GLY A 49 -18.75 -36.29 -22.34
CA GLY A 49 -17.72 -35.54 -23.07
C GLY A 49 -18.25 -34.32 -23.83
N VAL A 50 -19.49 -33.87 -23.57
CA VAL A 50 -20.08 -32.71 -24.24
C VAL A 50 -19.76 -31.43 -23.47
N SER A 51 -19.18 -30.44 -24.16
CA SER A 51 -18.84 -29.12 -23.61
C SER A 51 -20.02 -28.15 -23.61
N SER A 52 -20.06 -27.27 -22.61
CA SER A 52 -20.94 -26.11 -22.58
C SER A 52 -20.47 -25.00 -23.53
N ALA A 53 -21.32 -23.98 -23.73
CA ALA A 53 -20.84 -22.67 -24.17
C ALA A 53 -19.90 -22.07 -23.10
N GLU A 54 -19.02 -21.19 -23.54
CA GLU A 54 -18.14 -20.43 -22.65
C GLU A 54 -18.92 -19.35 -21.89
N THR A 55 -18.56 -19.11 -20.63
CA THR A 55 -19.13 -17.98 -19.88
C THR A 55 -18.74 -16.64 -20.50
N GLY A 56 -19.44 -15.57 -20.09
CA GLY A 56 -18.93 -14.22 -20.33
C GLY A 56 -17.59 -13.98 -19.61
N PRO A 57 -16.83 -12.94 -20.03
CA PRO A 57 -15.57 -12.58 -19.38
C PRO A 57 -15.83 -12.03 -17.98
N PHE A 58 -15.05 -12.49 -17.01
CA PHE A 58 -14.91 -11.89 -15.70
C PHE A 58 -13.55 -11.18 -15.64
N ARG A 59 -13.58 -9.85 -15.71
CA ARG A 59 -12.37 -9.04 -15.78
C ARG A 59 -11.71 -8.89 -14.42
N ILE A 60 -10.40 -9.07 -14.38
CA ILE A 60 -9.53 -8.79 -13.24
C ILE A 60 -8.33 -7.94 -13.70
N VAL A 61 -7.72 -7.22 -12.75
CA VAL A 61 -6.43 -6.59 -12.92
C VAL A 61 -5.46 -7.32 -11.99
N LEU A 62 -4.45 -7.97 -12.57
CA LEU A 62 -3.35 -8.52 -11.82
C LEU A 62 -2.33 -7.41 -11.61
N ASP A 63 -2.02 -7.14 -10.36
CA ASP A 63 -0.99 -6.22 -9.95
C ASP A 63 -0.27 -6.83 -8.76
N THR A 64 1.00 -7.17 -8.97
CA THR A 64 1.88 -7.79 -7.99
C THR A 64 3.09 -6.91 -7.69
N THR A 65 3.11 -5.70 -8.24
CA THR A 65 4.23 -4.78 -8.14
C THR A 65 4.06 -3.94 -6.88
N ASN A 66 5.04 -3.99 -5.98
CA ASN A 66 5.02 -3.11 -4.82
C ASN A 66 5.16 -1.64 -5.25
N PRO A 67 4.50 -0.70 -4.56
CA PRO A 67 4.72 0.73 -4.77
C PRO A 67 6.15 1.12 -4.37
N GLU A 68 6.64 2.26 -4.88
CA GLU A 68 7.88 2.85 -4.36
C GLU A 68 7.71 3.30 -2.90
N ALA A 69 8.82 3.40 -2.16
CA ALA A 69 8.78 3.98 -0.82
C ALA A 69 8.35 5.46 -0.90
N ALA A 70 7.54 5.91 0.06
CA ALA A 70 7.17 7.31 0.14
C ALA A 70 8.39 8.21 0.37
N ILE A 71 8.40 9.36 -0.27
CA ILE A 71 9.24 10.49 0.13
C ILE A 71 8.56 11.13 1.33
N ALA A 72 9.32 11.38 2.41
CA ALA A 72 8.80 11.97 3.63
C ALA A 72 9.83 12.93 4.22
N MET A 73 9.34 14.02 4.80
CA MET A 73 10.11 15.03 5.50
C MET A 73 9.35 15.47 6.75
N LEU A 74 10.06 15.55 7.87
CA LEU A 74 9.55 16.03 9.14
C LEU A 74 9.84 17.53 9.27
N THR A 75 8.88 18.32 9.73
CA THR A 75 9.00 19.78 9.82
C THR A 75 8.57 20.29 11.21
N ASP A 76 9.40 21.17 11.75
CA ASP A 76 9.20 22.00 12.94
C ASP A 76 8.50 23.31 12.56
N ALA A 77 7.41 23.64 13.27
CA ALA A 77 6.70 24.91 13.15
C ALA A 77 6.61 25.72 14.45
N GLN A 78 7.40 25.38 15.47
CA GLN A 78 7.45 26.00 16.79
C GLN A 78 8.78 26.72 17.05
N GLY A 79 8.78 27.67 17.99
CA GLY A 79 10.00 28.31 18.46
C GLY A 79 10.67 29.27 17.47
N ASP A 80 11.91 29.63 17.80
CA ASP A 80 12.75 30.53 16.99
C ASP A 80 13.43 29.80 15.82
N VAL A 81 13.59 28.48 15.92
CA VAL A 81 14.20 27.62 14.91
C VAL A 81 13.12 26.73 14.32
N THR A 82 12.65 27.07 13.14
CA THR A 82 11.63 26.30 12.39
C THR A 82 12.22 25.75 11.10
N GLY A 83 11.56 24.74 10.53
CA GLY A 83 11.95 24.14 9.26
C GLY A 83 12.13 22.63 9.33
N THR A 84 12.89 22.07 8.38
CA THR A 84 13.09 20.62 8.28
C THR A 84 13.85 20.07 9.48
N ILE A 85 13.34 18.98 10.05
CA ILE A 85 14.01 18.17 11.06
C ILE A 85 14.74 17.03 10.34
N GLU A 86 16.06 17.19 10.20
CA GLU A 86 16.94 16.17 9.61
C GLU A 86 17.17 15.00 10.59
N GLU A 87 17.71 13.89 10.08
CA GLU A 87 18.04 12.71 10.89
C GLU A 87 18.91 13.06 12.10
N GLY A 88 18.45 12.69 13.30
CA GLY A 88 19.13 12.92 14.57
C GLY A 88 19.06 14.36 15.08
N ALA A 89 18.30 15.25 14.43
CA ALA A 89 18.12 16.63 14.87
C ALA A 89 17.22 16.73 16.12
N ILE A 90 17.26 17.91 16.76
CA ILE A 90 16.48 18.26 17.94
C ILE A 90 15.45 19.33 17.55
N THR A 91 14.23 19.22 18.08
CA THR A 91 13.13 20.19 17.88
C THR A 91 12.47 20.52 19.23
N ASP A 92 11.95 21.74 19.38
CA ASP A 92 11.06 22.10 20.49
C ASP A 92 9.57 21.89 20.17
N ASP A 93 9.24 21.60 18.90
CA ASP A 93 7.89 21.23 18.45
C ASP A 93 7.51 19.84 18.95
N ARG A 94 6.47 19.79 19.78
CA ARG A 94 5.91 18.53 20.30
C ARG A 94 4.92 17.87 19.33
N SER A 95 4.61 18.49 18.20
CA SER A 95 3.68 17.97 17.20
C SER A 95 4.19 18.20 15.77
N PRO A 96 5.43 17.79 15.44
CA PRO A 96 6.00 18.05 14.14
C PRO A 96 5.17 17.43 13.02
N LEU A 97 5.19 18.08 11.86
CA LEU A 97 4.42 17.65 10.69
C LEU A 97 5.27 16.75 9.79
N LEU A 98 4.86 15.51 9.62
CA LEU A 98 5.42 14.62 8.60
C LEU A 98 4.64 14.82 7.30
N SER A 99 5.33 15.08 6.20
CA SER A 99 4.68 15.28 4.89
C SER A 99 5.55 14.80 3.75
N GLY A 100 4.95 14.58 2.58
CA GLY A 100 5.69 14.21 1.39
C GLY A 100 4.81 13.68 0.27
N THR A 101 5.35 12.75 -0.52
CA THR A 101 4.66 12.16 -1.67
C THR A 101 4.73 10.63 -1.63
N ALA A 102 3.68 9.99 -2.13
CA ALA A 102 3.60 8.56 -2.40
C ALA A 102 2.90 8.35 -3.75
N GLU A 103 2.71 7.09 -4.15
CA GLU A 103 1.88 6.80 -5.32
C GLU A 103 0.47 7.42 -5.14
N PRO A 104 -0.06 8.13 -6.15
CA PRO A 104 -1.37 8.79 -6.03
C PRO A 104 -2.49 7.83 -5.64
N GLY A 105 -3.24 8.19 -4.59
CA GLY A 105 -4.33 7.35 -4.06
C GLY A 105 -3.87 6.17 -3.20
N ALA A 106 -2.57 5.93 -3.04
CA ALA A 106 -2.06 4.93 -2.12
C ALA A 106 -2.32 5.31 -0.65
N THR A 107 -2.41 4.31 0.20
CA THR A 107 -2.53 4.52 1.65
C THR A 107 -1.15 4.61 2.27
N VAL A 108 -0.88 5.74 2.93
CA VAL A 108 0.34 6.01 3.69
C VAL A 108 0.07 5.76 5.16
N THR A 109 0.72 4.76 5.75
CA THR A 109 0.68 4.48 7.18
C THR A 109 1.98 4.93 7.83
N VAL A 110 1.89 5.77 8.85
CA VAL A 110 3.05 6.26 9.60
C VAL A 110 3.15 5.49 10.91
N TYR A 111 4.37 5.06 11.22
CA TYR A 111 4.75 4.44 12.47
C TYR A 111 5.60 5.43 13.25
N LEU A 112 5.33 5.55 14.54
CA LEU A 112 6.10 6.32 15.51
C LEU A 112 6.52 5.37 16.64
N ASP A 113 7.81 5.32 16.95
CA ASP A 113 8.41 4.44 17.97
C ASP A 113 8.02 2.96 17.79
N GLY A 114 7.93 2.54 16.53
CA GLY A 114 7.57 1.18 16.13
C GLY A 114 6.06 0.86 16.16
N ALA A 115 5.21 1.77 16.66
CA ALA A 115 3.76 1.60 16.68
C ALA A 115 3.08 2.43 15.58
N ALA A 116 1.94 1.97 15.06
CA ALA A 116 1.18 2.73 14.08
C ALA A 116 0.62 4.02 14.73
N ALA A 117 1.06 5.19 14.23
CA ALA A 117 0.64 6.49 14.70
C ALA A 117 -0.63 6.99 13.98
N GLY A 118 -0.76 6.64 12.70
CA GLY A 118 -1.91 7.00 11.88
C GLY A 118 -1.75 6.61 10.42
N SER A 119 -2.78 6.88 9.63
CA SER A 119 -2.76 6.64 8.19
C SER A 119 -3.52 7.74 7.44
N VAL A 120 -3.08 8.03 6.23
CA VAL A 120 -3.70 8.99 5.31
C VAL A 120 -3.65 8.45 3.89
N THR A 121 -4.66 8.75 3.07
CA THR A 121 -4.61 8.46 1.64
C THR A 121 -3.89 9.61 0.94
N ALA A 122 -2.86 9.29 0.15
CA ALA A 122 -2.18 10.26 -0.68
C ALA A 122 -3.13 10.86 -1.71
N ASP A 123 -2.96 12.14 -2.01
CA ASP A 123 -3.79 12.83 -3.00
C ASP A 123 -3.80 12.08 -4.34
N ALA A 124 -4.99 11.91 -4.91
CA ALA A 124 -5.22 11.03 -6.06
C ALA A 124 -4.56 11.51 -7.36
N THR A 125 -4.03 12.74 -7.41
CA THR A 125 -3.34 13.27 -8.59
C THR A 125 -1.87 13.55 -8.32
N SER A 126 -1.58 14.26 -7.23
CA SER A 126 -0.23 14.70 -6.89
C SER A 126 0.54 13.70 -6.03
N GLY A 127 -0.13 12.74 -5.39
CA GLY A 127 0.49 11.84 -4.41
C GLY A 127 0.86 12.52 -3.09
N SER A 128 0.52 13.80 -2.91
CA SER A 128 0.86 14.55 -1.70
C SER A 128 0.12 14.04 -0.48
N TRP A 129 0.78 14.02 0.67
CA TRP A 129 0.18 13.63 1.95
C TRP A 129 0.85 14.35 3.13
N SER A 130 0.16 14.44 4.26
CA SER A 130 0.72 14.90 5.53
C SER A 130 0.02 14.29 6.74
N LEU A 131 0.76 14.18 7.85
CA LEU A 131 0.29 13.67 9.13
C LEU A 131 1.10 14.34 10.26
N ALA A 132 0.40 14.92 11.24
CA ALA A 132 1.05 15.45 12.44
C ALA A 132 1.43 14.29 13.38
N LEU A 133 2.66 14.31 13.91
CA LEU A 133 3.15 13.32 14.87
C LEU A 133 3.11 13.93 16.27
N GLY A 134 2.02 13.74 17.01
CA GLY A 134 1.97 14.23 18.37
C GLY A 134 0.56 14.41 18.97
N PRO A 135 0.50 14.93 20.21
CA PRO A 135 1.63 15.49 20.96
C PRO A 135 2.62 14.42 21.49
N LEU A 136 3.91 14.71 21.38
CA LEU A 136 5.04 13.86 21.80
C LEU A 136 5.57 14.25 23.17
N ALA A 137 6.26 13.31 23.83
CA ALA A 137 7.02 13.56 25.05
C ALA A 137 8.40 14.15 24.70
N ASP A 138 9.12 14.70 25.69
CA ASP A 138 10.53 15.02 25.49
C ASP A 138 11.32 13.71 25.50
N GLY A 139 12.30 13.60 24.61
CA GLY A 139 13.08 12.38 24.41
C GLY A 139 13.30 12.03 22.95
N GLU A 140 13.98 10.90 22.74
CA GLU A 140 14.26 10.36 21.41
C GLU A 140 13.01 9.68 20.85
N HIS A 141 12.72 9.95 19.58
CA HIS A 141 11.62 9.40 18.81
C HIS A 141 12.12 8.91 17.46
N SER A 142 11.40 7.95 16.88
CA SER A 142 11.66 7.47 15.52
C SER A 142 10.38 7.34 14.71
N TRP A 143 10.45 7.62 13.42
CA TRP A 143 9.32 7.44 12.51
C TRP A 143 9.70 6.58 11.30
N GLN A 144 8.71 5.87 10.75
CA GLN A 144 8.82 5.11 9.51
C GLN A 144 7.50 5.22 8.73
N VAL A 145 7.59 5.20 7.41
CA VAL A 145 6.42 5.21 6.53
C VAL A 145 6.26 3.87 5.82
N LYS A 146 5.02 3.37 5.75
CA LYS A 146 4.61 2.25 4.90
C LYS A 146 3.60 2.75 3.87
N VAL A 147 3.81 2.40 2.60
CA VAL A 147 2.87 2.68 1.51
C VAL A 147 2.19 1.38 1.11
N THR A 148 0.88 1.43 0.94
CA THR A 148 0.05 0.33 0.41
C THR A 148 -0.71 0.83 -0.80
N ASP A 149 -0.53 0.18 -1.95
CA ASP A 149 -1.22 0.56 -3.21
C ASP A 149 -2.69 0.09 -3.24
N ALA A 150 -3.36 0.27 -4.37
CA ALA A 150 -4.76 -0.12 -4.56
C ALA A 150 -4.98 -1.64 -4.63
N ALA A 151 -3.96 -2.41 -5.03
CA ALA A 151 -4.00 -3.86 -5.09
C ALA A 151 -3.65 -4.51 -3.74
N GLY A 152 -3.13 -3.73 -2.79
CA GLY A 152 -2.71 -4.15 -1.47
C GLY A 152 -1.22 -4.54 -1.38
N ASN A 153 -0.42 -4.25 -2.41
CA ASN A 153 1.02 -4.44 -2.33
C ASN A 153 1.64 -3.36 -1.43
N GLU A 154 2.73 -3.69 -0.73
CA GLU A 154 3.26 -2.83 0.34
C GLU A 154 4.77 -2.63 0.24
N THR A 155 5.20 -1.40 0.53
CA THR A 155 6.61 -1.05 0.73
C THR A 155 6.78 -0.28 2.03
N ARG A 156 7.80 -0.65 2.82
CA ARG A 156 8.24 0.13 3.99
C ARG A 156 9.51 0.90 3.63
N GLY A 157 9.52 2.18 3.95
CA GLY A 157 10.71 3.02 3.87
C GLY A 157 11.68 2.78 5.02
N GLU A 158 12.80 3.49 5.00
CA GLU A 158 13.74 3.52 6.11
C GLU A 158 13.12 4.23 7.33
N SER A 159 13.68 3.95 8.51
CA SER A 159 13.31 4.68 9.73
C SER A 159 14.24 5.87 9.91
N ALA A 160 13.70 6.94 10.47
CA ALA A 160 14.44 8.16 10.80
C ALA A 160 14.19 8.54 12.26
N SER A 161 15.19 9.08 12.94
CA SER A 161 15.17 9.46 14.36
C SER A 161 15.29 10.97 14.55
N PHE A 162 14.73 11.47 15.64
CA PHE A 162 14.82 12.85 16.08
C PHE A 162 14.60 12.94 17.60
N THR A 163 14.96 14.06 18.21
CA THR A 163 14.73 14.29 19.65
C THR A 163 13.80 15.48 19.85
N VAL A 164 12.81 15.33 20.72
CA VAL A 164 11.99 16.45 21.21
C VAL A 164 12.59 16.94 22.53
N ASP A 165 12.90 18.23 22.61
CA ASP A 165 13.27 18.91 23.85
C ASP A 165 12.54 20.25 23.92
N SER A 166 11.46 20.28 24.71
CA SER A 166 10.62 21.46 24.88
C SER A 166 10.94 22.22 26.18
N SER A 167 12.06 21.88 26.81
CA SER A 167 12.45 22.49 28.08
C SER A 167 12.83 23.96 27.88
N SER A 168 12.30 24.83 28.74
CA SER A 168 12.67 26.25 28.75
C SER A 168 13.84 26.47 29.70
N VAL A 169 14.77 27.33 29.28
CA VAL A 169 15.84 27.82 30.17
C VAL A 169 15.31 29.03 30.94
N ALA A 170 15.25 28.94 32.26
CA ALA A 170 14.94 30.08 33.11
C ALA A 170 16.15 31.02 33.18
N LEU A 171 15.95 32.31 32.90
CA LEU A 171 16.94 33.34 33.21
C LEU A 171 16.94 33.57 34.74
N THR A 172 18.08 33.34 35.38
CA THR A 172 18.33 33.66 36.79
C THR A 172 19.17 34.92 36.94
#